data_AF-A0AA36IU08-F1
#
_entry.id   AF-A0AA36IU08-F1
#
_cell.length_a   1.000
_cell.length_b   1.000
_cell.length_c   1.000
_cell.angle_alpha   90.00
_cell.angle_beta   90.00
_cell.angle_gamma   90.00
#
_symmetry.space_group_name_H-M   'P 1'
#
loop_
_entity.id
_entity.type
_entity.pdbx_description
1 polymer ?
#
loop_
_entity_poly.entity_id
_entity_poly.type
_entity_poly.pdbx_seq_one_letter_code
_entity_poly.pdbx_strand_id
1 'polypeptide(L)'
;MKRLQERGTFEVRPIHFPRLWKWARLLLRRARRAFIWLVRAPRATFEMAGYNRSNYFENLHLKQSRNFRRQQIVTSQADLFRADVEQAIGASCAVQDRLIVVSALLLGLSAHTYGFSINDQTRDFLQALFYLSVSNSFLYFLMALIASTSANILARKCQKELLNNCVRPPFADMMRDVDEAAEAESAEAFERQGVQQLLRVPVADQLLPEQQAECDLKAFASMDHLITQHISNELILMEMQQDWDELLTYTPYFLVWGLRSLLNGFGFFALAHTYENSKPYGFQVHIFYVIIVAGLGCISERLMATNTIVFASEMSFLILGQILCSYVAWRDRHGAVAHHNGLILIALFSQLLNSMVAHFRFVYNAQELKRAFSKPGQPDSPLRPSPLRRDRAMSSDSVASTEDWTLESLELAPEVLKMVSQEELLSHGRDFSHSQDVLSVRWRHLSKIRVHLRRFCIFGGWAVIVAWLVISGWQTWTLCFDDGRPPVQALRRAQAVQVDDLQLVTLMVEMPAAGCAGSATFLLAAPAGPAAGCPGHLRRRALCGPAAV
;
A
#
# COMPACT_ATOMS: atom_id res chain seq x y z
N MET A 1 -67.83 47.79 -105.06
CA MET A 1 -66.46 47.27 -105.23
C MET A 1 -66.47 45.78 -104.90
N LYS A 2 -66.77 44.78 -105.74
CA LYS A 2 -66.67 44.55 -107.20
C LYS A 2 -65.28 44.80 -107.78
N ARG A 3 -64.38 43.81 -107.59
CA ARG A 3 -63.36 43.26 -108.51
C ARG A 3 -62.13 42.77 -107.73
N LEU A 4 -62.12 41.46 -107.44
CA LEU A 4 -60.97 40.55 -107.47
C LEU A 4 -61.47 39.18 -106.97
N GLN A 5 -62.42 38.67 -107.75
CA GLN A 5 -62.82 37.27 -107.81
C GLN A 5 -61.99 36.67 -108.96
N GLU A 6 -61.57 35.41 -108.79
CA GLU A 6 -60.85 34.56 -109.75
C GLU A 6 -59.32 34.55 -109.63
N ARG A 7 -58.82 33.67 -108.74
CA ARG A 7 -57.96 32.55 -109.14
C ARG A 7 -57.74 31.58 -107.98
N GLY A 8 -58.17 30.33 -108.20
CA GLY A 8 -57.52 29.14 -107.66
C GLY A 8 -57.86 28.76 -106.23
N THR A 9 -59.00 28.09 -106.05
CA THR A 9 -59.23 27.20 -104.90
C THR A 9 -58.24 26.04 -104.95
N PHE A 10 -57.14 26.15 -104.20
CA PHE A 10 -56.27 25.02 -103.89
C PHE A 10 -57.00 24.14 -102.87
N GLU A 11 -57.58 23.05 -103.35
CA GLU A 11 -58.19 22.01 -102.54
C GLU A 11 -57.06 21.24 -101.83
N VAL A 12 -56.69 21.70 -100.62
CA VAL A 12 -55.72 21.01 -99.76
C VAL A 12 -56.41 19.77 -99.18
N ARG A 13 -56.24 18.63 -99.85
CA ARG A 13 -56.63 17.33 -99.28
C ARG A 13 -55.82 17.09 -98.00
N PRO A 14 -56.46 16.91 -96.84
CA PRO A 14 -55.74 16.60 -95.60
C PRO A 14 -55.15 15.20 -95.73
N ILE A 15 -53.82 15.13 -95.88
CA ILE A 15 -53.11 13.86 -95.84
C ILE A 15 -53.16 13.37 -94.40
N HIS A 16 -54.13 12.50 -94.12
CA HIS A 16 -54.30 11.86 -92.82
C HIS A 16 -53.11 10.92 -92.59
N PHE A 17 -52.17 11.33 -91.73
CA PHE A 17 -51.05 10.52 -91.27
C PHE A 17 -51.30 9.95 -89.86
N PRO A 18 -52.21 8.97 -89.67
CA PRO A 18 -52.58 8.45 -88.34
C PRO A 18 -51.42 7.78 -87.61
N ARG A 19 -50.40 7.28 -88.33
CA ARG A 19 -49.21 6.67 -87.74
C ARG A 19 -48.22 7.72 -87.20
N LEU A 20 -47.99 8.79 -87.94
CA LEU A 20 -47.05 9.87 -87.57
C LEU A 20 -47.56 10.66 -86.35
N TRP A 21 -48.88 10.84 -86.23
CA TRP A 21 -49.48 11.52 -85.08
C TRP A 21 -49.48 10.66 -83.79
N LYS A 22 -49.52 9.32 -83.91
CA LYS A 22 -49.29 8.42 -82.76
C LYS A 22 -47.85 8.51 -82.25
N TRP A 23 -46.86 8.54 -83.15
CA TRP A 23 -45.45 8.71 -82.79
C TRP A 23 -45.17 10.07 -82.15
N ALA A 24 -45.73 11.16 -82.69
CA ALA A 24 -45.60 12.49 -82.10
C ALA A 24 -46.18 12.55 -80.68
N ARG A 25 -47.36 11.94 -80.42
CA ARG A 25 -47.91 11.86 -79.06
C ARG A 25 -47.07 11.01 -78.11
N LEU A 26 -46.43 9.95 -78.60
CA LEU A 26 -45.56 9.09 -77.80
C LEU A 26 -44.25 9.82 -77.43
N LEU A 27 -43.66 10.54 -78.38
CA LEU A 27 -42.51 11.41 -78.15
C LEU A 27 -42.85 12.56 -77.22
N LEU A 28 -44.01 13.23 -77.39
CA LEU A 28 -44.43 14.30 -76.48
C LEU A 28 -44.68 13.78 -75.06
N ARG A 29 -45.24 12.56 -74.90
CA ARG A 29 -45.42 11.92 -73.60
C ARG A 29 -44.10 11.50 -72.97
N ARG A 30 -43.12 11.03 -73.75
CA ARG A 30 -41.76 10.73 -73.27
C ARG A 30 -41.01 12.01 -72.91
N ALA A 31 -41.08 13.05 -73.74
CA ALA A 31 -40.47 14.35 -73.48
C ALA A 31 -41.10 15.04 -72.26
N ARG A 32 -42.43 14.97 -72.09
CA ARG A 32 -43.11 15.52 -70.89
C ARG A 32 -42.74 14.75 -69.62
N ARG A 33 -42.63 13.41 -69.67
CA ARG A 33 -42.13 12.62 -68.54
C ARG A 33 -40.68 12.91 -68.23
N ALA A 34 -39.83 13.01 -69.26
CA ALA A 34 -38.43 13.37 -69.11
C ALA A 34 -38.28 14.77 -68.52
N PHE A 35 -39.04 15.76 -68.99
CA PHE A 35 -39.03 17.12 -68.45
C PHE A 35 -39.51 17.19 -67.00
N ILE A 36 -40.60 16.48 -66.65
CA ILE A 36 -41.05 16.38 -65.26
C ILE A 36 -39.97 15.74 -64.38
N TRP A 37 -39.29 14.69 -64.86
CA TRP A 37 -38.16 14.08 -64.17
C TRP A 37 -36.98 15.04 -64.04
N LEU A 38 -36.66 15.80 -65.10
CA LEU A 38 -35.53 16.73 -65.14
C LEU A 38 -35.74 17.94 -64.21
N VAL A 39 -36.99 18.34 -63.99
CA VAL A 39 -37.36 19.42 -63.05
C VAL A 39 -37.56 18.91 -61.62
N ARG A 40 -38.08 17.69 -61.42
CA ARG A 40 -38.29 17.12 -60.07
C ARG A 40 -37.05 16.47 -59.47
N ALA A 41 -36.19 15.85 -60.28
CA ALA A 41 -34.99 15.18 -59.78
C ALA A 41 -34.07 16.13 -58.99
N PRO A 42 -33.79 17.37 -59.44
CA PRO A 42 -32.97 18.31 -58.68
C PRO A 42 -33.54 18.62 -57.30
N ARG A 43 -34.87 18.87 -57.19
CA ARG A 43 -35.51 19.13 -55.89
C ARG A 43 -35.41 17.94 -54.94
N ALA A 44 -35.70 16.74 -55.44
CA ALA A 44 -35.57 15.52 -54.64
C ALA A 44 -34.11 15.28 -54.19
N THR A 45 -33.13 15.57 -55.05
CA THR A 45 -31.70 15.46 -54.67
C THR A 45 -31.29 16.51 -53.65
N PHE A 46 -31.81 17.74 -53.71
CA PHE A 46 -31.53 18.77 -52.69
C PHE A 46 -32.16 18.44 -51.34
N GLU A 47 -33.40 17.95 -51.34
CA GLU A 47 -34.08 17.52 -50.11
C GLU A 47 -33.37 16.30 -49.48
N MET A 48 -32.95 15.31 -50.28
CA MET A 48 -32.14 14.20 -49.79
C MET A 48 -30.77 14.64 -49.26
N ALA A 49 -30.06 15.52 -49.98
CA ALA A 49 -28.78 16.04 -49.51
C ALA A 49 -28.92 16.80 -48.17
N GLY A 50 -30.01 17.57 -48.01
CA GLY A 50 -30.34 18.24 -46.75
C GLY A 50 -30.59 17.27 -45.61
N TYR A 51 -31.39 16.23 -45.86
CA TYR A 51 -31.70 15.17 -44.88
C TYR A 51 -30.45 14.36 -44.48
N ASN A 52 -29.60 14.01 -45.45
CA ASN A 52 -28.35 13.30 -45.19
C ASN A 52 -27.39 14.15 -44.37
N ARG A 53 -27.30 15.45 -44.68
CA ARG A 53 -26.49 16.39 -43.92
C ARG A 53 -26.98 16.52 -42.48
N SER A 54 -28.29 16.66 -42.24
CA SER A 54 -28.84 16.74 -40.88
C SER A 54 -28.62 15.45 -40.09
N ASN A 55 -28.86 14.29 -40.70
CA ASN A 55 -28.61 12.99 -40.06
C ASN A 55 -27.13 12.76 -39.78
N TYR A 56 -26.25 13.19 -40.69
CA TYR A 56 -24.81 13.14 -40.44
C TYR A 56 -24.43 13.96 -39.20
N PHE A 57 -24.92 15.20 -39.09
CA PHE A 57 -24.65 16.04 -37.92
C PHE A 57 -25.26 15.50 -36.62
N GLU A 58 -26.45 14.89 -36.66
CA GLU A 58 -27.04 14.26 -35.48
C GLU A 58 -26.19 13.05 -35.03
N ASN A 59 -25.80 12.19 -35.98
CA ASN A 59 -24.90 11.07 -35.70
C ASN A 59 -23.54 11.55 -35.19
N LEU A 60 -23.02 12.65 -35.75
CA LEU A 60 -21.81 13.32 -35.28
C LEU A 60 -21.93 13.69 -33.80
N HIS A 61 -23.02 14.35 -33.44
CA HIS A 61 -23.29 14.79 -32.09
C HIS A 61 -23.42 13.61 -31.12
N LEU A 62 -24.10 12.53 -31.54
CA LEU A 62 -24.20 11.30 -30.75
C LEU A 62 -22.84 10.64 -30.54
N LYS A 63 -21.99 10.59 -31.58
CA LYS A 63 -20.63 10.05 -31.48
C LYS A 63 -19.75 10.89 -30.57
N GLN A 64 -19.75 12.21 -30.73
CA GLN A 64 -19.04 13.14 -29.86
C GLN A 64 -19.49 12.99 -28.40
N SER A 65 -20.80 12.86 -28.16
CA SER A 65 -21.36 12.61 -26.82
C SER A 65 -20.87 11.29 -26.22
N ARG A 66 -20.80 10.21 -27.01
CA ARG A 66 -20.25 8.91 -26.56
C ARG A 66 -18.76 9.01 -26.25
N ASN A 67 -17.98 9.66 -27.10
CA ASN A 67 -16.54 9.86 -26.89
C ASN A 67 -16.26 10.69 -25.64
N PHE A 68 -17.02 11.77 -25.43
CA PHE A 68 -16.94 12.59 -24.23
C PHE A 68 -17.28 11.78 -22.97
N ARG A 69 -18.34 10.95 -22.99
CA ARG A 69 -18.67 10.05 -21.87
C ARG A 69 -17.56 9.03 -21.61
N ARG A 70 -16.93 8.49 -22.64
CA ARG A 70 -15.78 7.57 -22.47
C ARG A 70 -14.62 8.26 -21.78
N GLN A 71 -14.25 9.48 -22.21
CA GLN A 71 -13.21 10.27 -21.54
C GLN A 71 -13.58 10.56 -20.08
N GLN A 72 -14.84 10.92 -19.81
CA GLN A 72 -15.33 11.16 -18.47
C GLN A 72 -15.23 9.90 -17.59
N ILE A 73 -15.54 8.72 -18.14
CA ILE A 73 -15.39 7.45 -17.42
C ILE A 73 -13.92 7.19 -17.11
N VAL A 74 -13.03 7.31 -18.10
CA VAL A 74 -11.59 7.05 -17.91
C VAL A 74 -10.96 8.01 -16.90
N THR A 75 -11.30 9.30 -16.98
CA THR A 75 -10.83 10.30 -16.01
C THR A 75 -11.37 10.02 -14.62
N SER A 76 -12.66 9.66 -14.49
CA SER A 76 -13.23 9.27 -13.20
C SER A 76 -12.59 8.02 -12.60
N GLN A 77 -12.25 7.02 -13.42
CA GLN A 77 -11.54 5.81 -12.97
C GLN A 77 -10.12 6.14 -12.50
N ALA A 78 -9.41 7.03 -13.20
CA ALA A 78 -8.09 7.49 -12.78
C ALA A 78 -8.15 8.24 -11.44
N ASP A 79 -9.16 9.09 -11.24
CA ASP A 79 -9.39 9.81 -9.99
C ASP A 79 -9.74 8.86 -8.82
N LEU A 80 -10.59 7.85 -9.08
CA LEU A 80 -10.91 6.80 -8.10
C LEU A 80 -9.66 6.01 -7.70
N PHE A 81 -8.88 5.53 -8.68
CA PHE A 81 -7.65 4.81 -8.41
C PHE A 81 -6.63 5.69 -7.65
N ARG A 82 -6.56 6.98 -7.95
CA ARG A 82 -5.74 7.94 -7.20
C ARG A 82 -6.15 7.99 -5.73
N ALA A 83 -7.45 8.13 -5.48
CA ALA A 83 -7.99 8.18 -4.12
C ALA A 83 -7.72 6.87 -3.37
N ASP A 84 -7.87 5.72 -4.03
CA ASP A 84 -7.58 4.40 -3.44
C ASP A 84 -6.10 4.27 -3.07
N VAL A 85 -5.17 4.66 -3.96
CA VAL A 85 -3.73 4.65 -3.68
C VAL A 85 -3.38 5.58 -2.52
N GLU A 86 -3.94 6.80 -2.49
CA GLU A 86 -3.72 7.77 -1.42
C GLU A 86 -4.29 7.28 -0.08
N GLN A 87 -5.46 6.65 -0.07
CA GLN A 87 -6.10 6.13 1.14
C GLN A 87 -5.39 4.88 1.66
N ALA A 88 -5.08 3.91 0.80
CA ALA A 88 -4.42 2.66 1.18
C ALA A 88 -3.01 2.92 1.74
N ILE A 89 -2.18 3.68 1.01
CA ILE A 89 -0.83 4.00 1.47
C ILE A 89 -0.87 5.00 2.63
N GLY A 90 -1.81 5.95 2.64
CA GLY A 90 -2.00 6.89 3.73
C GLY A 90 -2.34 6.19 5.06
N ALA A 91 -3.20 5.18 5.04
CA ALA A 91 -3.52 4.37 6.21
C ALA A 91 -2.29 3.63 6.75
N SER A 92 -1.50 3.00 5.88
CA SER A 92 -0.26 2.30 6.27
C SER A 92 0.80 3.26 6.82
N CYS A 93 1.00 4.41 6.20
CA CYS A 93 1.89 5.47 6.70
C CYS A 93 1.45 5.95 8.09
N ALA A 94 0.15 6.16 8.32
CA ALA A 94 -0.36 6.61 9.61
C ALA A 94 -0.10 5.58 10.74
N VAL A 95 -0.18 4.28 10.45
CA VAL A 95 0.18 3.23 11.41
C VAL A 95 1.68 3.25 11.69
N GLN A 96 2.51 3.39 10.66
CA GLN A 96 3.97 3.46 10.80
C GLN A 96 4.42 4.68 11.60
N ASP A 97 3.84 5.86 11.37
CA ASP A 97 4.15 7.07 12.12
C ASP A 97 3.90 6.88 13.63
N ARG A 98 2.80 6.19 14.00
CA ARG A 98 2.53 5.85 15.41
C ARG A 98 3.57 4.87 15.97
N LEU A 99 3.96 3.86 15.20
CA LEU A 99 4.98 2.89 15.62
C LEU A 99 6.36 3.53 15.78
N ILE A 100 6.72 4.51 14.94
CA ILE A 100 7.95 5.29 15.07
C ILE A 100 7.96 6.04 16.41
N VAL A 101 6.87 6.73 16.75
CA VAL A 101 6.75 7.46 18.02
C VAL A 101 6.86 6.52 19.22
N VAL A 102 6.13 5.39 19.20
CA VAL A 102 6.19 4.39 20.27
C VAL A 102 7.59 3.79 20.41
N SER A 103 8.25 3.47 19.30
CA SER A 103 9.62 2.93 19.30
C SER A 103 10.61 3.94 19.87
N ALA A 104 10.51 5.22 19.49
CA ALA A 104 11.38 6.28 20.01
C ALA A 104 11.18 6.51 21.51
N LEU A 105 9.93 6.50 22.00
CA LEU A 105 9.63 6.64 23.43
C LEU A 105 10.20 5.48 24.24
N LEU A 106 10.03 4.23 23.77
CA LEU A 106 10.56 3.04 24.44
C LEU A 106 12.08 2.97 24.37
N LEU A 107 12.68 3.43 23.27
CA LEU A 107 14.13 3.58 23.15
C LEU A 107 14.65 4.58 24.19
N GLY A 108 14.02 5.75 24.32
CA GLY A 108 14.35 6.74 25.35
C GLY A 108 14.18 6.22 26.77
N LEU A 109 13.11 5.46 27.03
CA LEU A 109 12.88 4.79 28.31
C LEU A 109 14.01 3.79 28.62
N SER A 110 14.40 2.96 27.64
CA SER A 110 15.49 1.99 27.83
C SER A 110 16.84 2.67 28.09
N ALA A 111 17.13 3.78 27.40
CA ALA A 111 18.32 4.59 27.65
C ALA A 111 18.30 5.22 29.05
N HIS A 112 17.16 5.75 29.49
CA HIS A 112 17.02 6.31 30.83
C HIS A 112 17.22 5.25 31.92
N THR A 113 16.67 4.05 31.73
CA THR A 113 16.85 2.94 32.68
C THR A 113 18.30 2.46 32.79
N TYR A 114 19.13 2.68 31.76
CA TYR A 114 20.55 2.37 31.82
C TYR A 114 21.30 3.25 32.83
N GLY A 115 20.80 4.45 33.11
CA GLY A 115 21.36 5.36 34.11
C GLY A 115 21.01 5.00 35.56
N PHE A 116 20.18 3.98 35.80
CA PHE A 116 19.82 3.59 37.16
C PHE A 116 20.99 2.94 37.87
N SER A 117 21.46 3.57 38.96
CA SER A 117 22.49 3.02 39.82
C SER A 117 21.90 1.93 40.70
N ILE A 118 22.34 0.68 40.48
CA ILE A 118 22.12 -0.41 41.41
C ILE A 118 23.05 -0.23 42.61
N ASN A 119 22.57 -0.50 43.82
CA ASN A 119 23.36 -0.39 45.05
C ASN A 119 24.61 -1.29 44.97
N ASP A 120 25.77 -0.74 45.37
CA ASP A 120 27.09 -1.40 45.44
C ASP A 120 27.10 -2.70 46.30
N GLN A 121 26.12 -2.90 47.17
CA GLN A 121 25.96 -4.14 47.96
C GLN A 121 25.36 -5.31 47.17
N THR A 122 24.81 -5.04 45.98
CA THR A 122 24.23 -6.07 45.13
C THR A 122 25.32 -6.95 44.53
N ARG A 123 25.06 -8.26 44.40
CA ARG A 123 25.97 -9.16 43.69
C ARG A 123 26.15 -8.75 42.22
N ASP A 124 27.40 -8.75 41.77
CA ASP A 124 27.81 -8.37 40.41
C ASP A 124 27.03 -9.10 39.30
N PHE A 125 26.69 -10.38 39.48
CA PHE A 125 25.97 -11.15 38.45
C PHE A 125 24.58 -10.57 38.13
N LEU A 126 23.90 -10.03 39.13
CA LEU A 126 22.55 -9.49 38.97
C LEU A 126 22.59 -8.12 38.30
N GLN A 127 23.61 -7.33 38.61
CA GLN A 127 23.93 -6.09 37.91
C GLN A 127 24.26 -6.37 36.43
N ALA A 128 25.04 -7.41 36.14
CA ALA A 128 25.32 -7.84 34.77
C ALA A 128 24.05 -8.25 34.01
N LEU A 129 23.17 -9.05 34.64
CA LEU A 129 21.90 -9.47 34.04
C LEU A 129 20.94 -8.29 33.78
N PHE A 130 20.91 -7.31 34.68
CA PHE A 130 20.15 -6.08 34.51
C PHE A 130 20.63 -5.30 33.27
N TYR A 131 21.93 -4.96 33.21
CA TYR A 131 22.47 -4.18 32.11
C TYR A 131 22.42 -4.94 30.78
N LEU A 132 22.61 -6.26 30.79
CA LEU A 132 22.46 -7.10 29.60
C LEU A 132 21.03 -7.04 29.06
N SER A 133 20.02 -7.15 29.94
CA SER A 133 18.61 -7.13 29.55
C SER A 133 18.17 -5.75 29.04
N VAL A 134 18.59 -4.68 29.71
CA VAL A 134 18.32 -3.30 29.29
C VAL A 134 19.01 -3.00 27.95
N SER A 135 20.28 -3.39 27.78
CA SER A 135 21.01 -3.19 26.52
C SER A 135 20.36 -3.96 25.36
N ASN A 136 19.91 -5.20 25.60
CA ASN A 136 19.19 -5.97 24.60
C ASN A 136 17.85 -5.30 24.22
N SER A 137 17.13 -4.76 25.21
CA SER A 137 15.91 -4.00 24.96
C SER A 137 16.15 -2.77 24.07
N PHE A 138 17.22 -2.02 24.35
CA PHE A 138 17.62 -0.85 23.57
C PHE A 138 17.90 -1.23 22.11
N LEU A 139 18.67 -2.31 21.88
CA LEU A 139 18.95 -2.79 20.53
C LEU A 139 17.68 -3.19 19.77
N TYR A 140 16.75 -3.89 20.43
CA TYR A 140 15.47 -4.24 19.80
C TYR A 140 14.62 -3.02 19.46
N PHE A 141 14.52 -2.03 20.34
CA PHE A 141 13.80 -0.80 20.05
C PHE A 141 14.45 0.01 18.92
N LEU A 142 15.78 0.02 18.85
CA LEU A 142 16.51 0.64 17.75
C LEU A 142 16.20 -0.06 16.42
N MET A 143 16.19 -1.39 16.40
CA MET A 143 15.82 -2.16 15.20
C MET A 143 14.36 -1.93 14.81
N ALA A 144 13.44 -1.81 15.77
CA ALA A 144 12.05 -1.45 15.51
C ALA A 144 11.92 -0.06 14.88
N LEU A 145 12.70 0.91 15.38
CA LEU A 145 12.73 2.27 14.84
C LEU A 145 13.27 2.30 13.40
N ILE A 146 14.37 1.56 13.13
CA ILE A 146 14.93 1.45 11.78
C ILE A 146 13.96 0.76 10.82
N ALA A 147 13.30 -0.32 11.25
CA ALA A 147 12.32 -1.04 10.44
C ALA A 147 11.11 -0.17 10.10
N SER A 148 10.55 0.53 11.08
CA SER A 148 9.37 1.39 10.88
C SER A 148 9.67 2.62 10.01
N THR A 149 10.82 3.28 10.23
CA THR A 149 11.24 4.42 9.40
C THR A 149 11.54 4.01 7.96
N SER A 150 12.21 2.87 7.75
CA SER A 150 12.46 2.36 6.40
C SER A 150 11.18 1.93 5.67
N ALA A 151 10.24 1.29 6.36
CA ALA A 151 8.93 0.97 5.81
C ALA A 151 8.16 2.22 5.35
N ASN A 152 8.21 3.30 6.15
CA ASN A 152 7.57 4.58 5.84
C ASN A 152 8.19 5.28 4.64
N ILE A 153 9.52 5.33 4.56
CA ILE A 153 10.21 5.88 3.39
C ILE A 153 9.86 5.09 2.12
N LEU A 154 9.80 3.76 2.21
CA LEU A 154 9.42 2.90 1.08
C LEU A 154 7.96 3.12 0.65
N ALA A 155 7.03 3.19 1.60
CA ALA A 155 5.62 3.44 1.32
C ALA A 155 5.40 4.80 0.63
N ARG A 156 6.00 5.88 1.15
CA ARG A 156 5.92 7.21 0.53
C ARG A 156 6.55 7.26 -0.86
N LYS A 157 7.67 6.55 -1.04
CA LYS A 157 8.32 6.45 -2.35
C LYS A 157 7.45 5.69 -3.35
N CYS A 158 6.84 4.58 -2.93
CA CYS A 158 5.89 3.84 -3.75
C CYS A 158 4.71 4.71 -4.15
N GLN A 159 4.09 5.43 -3.20
CA GLN A 159 2.99 6.35 -3.48
C GLN A 159 3.39 7.35 -4.58
N LYS A 160 4.56 7.97 -4.43
CA LYS A 160 5.08 8.90 -5.44
C LYS A 160 5.30 8.22 -6.79
N GLU A 161 5.80 7.00 -6.83
CA GLU A 161 6.05 6.26 -8.08
C GLU A 161 4.75 5.83 -8.76
N LEU A 162 3.77 5.31 -8.01
CA LEU A 162 2.44 4.95 -8.53
C LEU A 162 1.71 6.18 -9.05
N LEU A 163 1.67 7.27 -8.28
CA LEU A 163 0.99 8.49 -8.69
C LEU A 163 1.63 9.14 -9.93
N ASN A 164 2.95 9.04 -10.10
CA ASN A 164 3.64 9.63 -11.25
C ASN A 164 3.65 8.73 -12.49
N ASN A 165 3.71 7.40 -12.32
CA ASN A 165 3.90 6.46 -13.43
C ASN A 165 2.62 5.70 -13.82
N CYS A 166 1.76 5.37 -12.86
CA CYS A 166 0.55 4.57 -13.08
C CYS A 166 -0.72 5.41 -13.18
N VAL A 167 -0.79 6.50 -12.40
CA VAL A 167 -1.98 7.38 -12.34
C VAL A 167 -1.89 8.55 -13.31
N ARG A 168 -0.72 8.81 -13.92
CA ARG A 168 -0.65 9.81 -14.97
C ARG A 168 -1.54 9.31 -16.11
N PRO A 169 -2.68 9.99 -16.38
CA PRO A 169 -3.55 9.52 -17.44
C PRO A 169 -2.74 9.54 -18.74
N PRO A 170 -3.02 8.64 -19.69
CA PRO A 170 -2.49 8.75 -21.05
C PRO A 170 -3.17 9.94 -21.74
N PHE A 171 -3.10 11.13 -21.14
CA PHE A 171 -3.73 12.36 -21.62
C PHE A 171 -3.20 12.72 -22.99
N ALA A 172 -1.92 12.42 -23.26
CA ALA A 172 -1.32 12.65 -24.56
C ALA A 172 -1.94 11.73 -25.62
N ASP A 173 -2.06 10.44 -25.35
CA ASP A 173 -2.60 9.47 -26.31
C ASP A 173 -4.10 9.67 -26.48
N MET A 174 -4.84 9.86 -25.38
CA MET A 174 -6.27 10.17 -25.41
C MET A 174 -6.56 11.52 -26.08
N MET A 175 -5.80 12.59 -25.82
CA MET A 175 -6.01 13.85 -26.54
C MET A 175 -5.72 13.67 -28.02
N ARG A 176 -4.66 12.94 -28.38
CA ARG A 176 -4.35 12.66 -29.78
C ARG A 176 -5.49 11.90 -30.45
N ASP A 177 -6.01 10.85 -29.83
CA ASP A 177 -7.14 10.08 -30.37
C ASP A 177 -8.40 10.94 -30.52
N VAL A 178 -8.58 11.92 -29.64
CA VAL A 178 -9.71 12.86 -29.66
C VAL A 178 -9.53 13.91 -30.74
N ASP A 179 -8.33 14.43 -30.91
CA ASP A 179 -7.98 15.39 -31.97
C ASP A 179 -8.07 14.70 -33.34
N GLU A 180 -7.54 13.47 -33.47
CA GLU A 180 -7.67 12.65 -34.68
C GLU A 180 -9.13 12.32 -34.99
N ALA A 181 -9.93 11.96 -33.98
CA ALA A 181 -11.36 11.76 -34.16
C ALA A 181 -12.09 13.07 -34.51
N ALA A 182 -11.72 14.20 -33.91
CA ALA A 182 -12.30 15.50 -34.20
C ALA A 182 -11.99 15.96 -35.63
N GLU A 183 -10.77 15.71 -36.12
CA GLU A 183 -10.36 15.99 -37.50
C GLU A 183 -11.10 15.08 -38.49
N ALA A 184 -11.12 13.76 -38.23
CA ALA A 184 -11.76 12.76 -39.08
C ALA A 184 -13.29 12.89 -39.12
N GLU A 185 -13.89 13.35 -38.01
CA GLU A 185 -15.33 13.56 -37.84
C GLU A 185 -15.70 15.06 -37.91
N SER A 186 -14.87 15.89 -38.53
CA SER A 186 -15.21 17.30 -38.74
C SER A 186 -16.26 17.47 -39.85
N ALA A 187 -17.03 18.55 -39.77
CA ALA A 187 -17.92 18.98 -40.87
C ALA A 187 -17.13 19.15 -42.19
N GLU A 188 -15.88 19.61 -42.07
CA GLU A 188 -14.97 19.76 -43.19
C GLU A 188 -14.56 18.40 -43.78
N ALA A 189 -14.30 17.38 -42.96
CA ALA A 189 -14.03 16.03 -43.42
C ALA A 189 -15.23 15.44 -44.19
N PHE A 190 -16.46 15.71 -43.74
CA PHE A 190 -17.67 15.33 -44.49
C PHE A 190 -17.76 16.02 -45.86
N GLU A 191 -17.48 17.32 -45.91
CA GLU A 191 -17.50 18.08 -47.17
C GLU A 191 -16.40 17.61 -48.14
N ARG A 192 -15.26 17.13 -47.62
CA ARG A 192 -14.16 16.54 -48.40
C ARG A 192 -14.45 15.15 -48.95
N GLN A 193 -15.42 14.40 -48.41
CA GLN A 193 -15.76 13.04 -48.90
C GLN A 193 -16.45 13.02 -50.27
N GLY A 194 -16.88 14.19 -50.77
CA GLY A 194 -17.40 14.36 -52.13
C GLY A 194 -18.90 14.10 -52.28
N VAL A 195 -19.42 14.40 -53.47
CA VAL A 195 -20.86 14.42 -53.76
C VAL A 195 -21.51 13.04 -53.63
N GLN A 196 -20.74 11.95 -53.80
CA GLN A 196 -21.25 10.59 -53.65
C GLN A 196 -21.66 10.26 -52.21
N GLN A 197 -20.90 10.69 -51.20
CA GLN A 197 -21.29 10.52 -49.79
C GLN A 197 -22.49 11.42 -49.43
N LEU A 198 -22.55 12.64 -49.96
CA LEU A 198 -23.65 13.58 -49.73
C LEU A 198 -25.01 13.04 -50.21
N LEU A 199 -25.02 12.23 -51.27
CA LEU A 199 -26.23 11.65 -51.85
C LEU A 199 -26.49 10.19 -51.42
N ARG A 200 -25.80 9.67 -50.39
CA ARG A 200 -26.02 8.29 -49.91
C ARG A 200 -27.44 8.07 -49.40
N VAL A 201 -28.00 6.89 -49.66
CA VAL A 201 -29.29 6.51 -49.09
C VAL A 201 -29.06 5.98 -47.67
N PRO A 202 -29.61 6.60 -46.61
CA PRO A 202 -29.24 6.34 -45.23
C PRO A 202 -29.55 4.91 -44.73
N VAL A 203 -30.38 4.16 -45.45
CA VAL A 203 -30.72 2.77 -45.14
C VAL A 203 -29.73 1.76 -45.77
N ALA A 204 -29.04 2.14 -46.84
CA ALA A 204 -28.15 1.21 -47.55
C ALA A 204 -26.88 0.90 -46.74
N ASP A 205 -26.37 1.88 -45.98
CA ASP A 205 -25.17 1.70 -45.15
C ASP A 205 -25.44 0.88 -43.89
N GLN A 206 -26.65 0.92 -43.33
CA GLN A 206 -27.04 0.07 -42.19
C GLN A 206 -27.12 -1.42 -42.56
N LEU A 207 -27.17 -1.73 -43.86
CA LEU A 207 -27.20 -3.10 -44.38
C LEU A 207 -25.80 -3.66 -44.68
N LEU A 208 -24.74 -2.89 -44.46
CA LEU A 208 -23.35 -3.35 -44.50
C LEU A 208 -22.89 -3.61 -43.05
N PRO A 209 -23.18 -4.79 -42.47
CA PRO A 209 -22.83 -5.11 -41.09
C PRO A 209 -21.32 -5.04 -40.82
N GLU A 210 -20.48 -5.07 -41.85
CA GLU A 210 -19.03 -5.11 -41.77
C GLU A 210 -18.41 -3.84 -41.17
N GLN A 211 -18.86 -2.65 -41.58
CA GLN A 211 -18.30 -1.38 -41.05
C GLN A 211 -18.74 -1.09 -39.63
N GLN A 212 -19.98 -1.46 -39.28
CA GLN A 212 -20.49 -1.25 -37.93
C GLN A 212 -19.83 -2.22 -36.93
N ALA A 213 -19.61 -3.47 -37.35
CA ALA A 213 -18.85 -4.44 -36.57
C ALA A 213 -17.41 -3.96 -36.31
N GLU A 214 -16.73 -3.37 -37.29
CA GLU A 214 -15.36 -2.86 -37.10
C GLU A 214 -15.30 -1.70 -36.08
N CYS A 215 -16.28 -0.79 -36.11
CA CYS A 215 -16.35 0.33 -35.18
C CYS A 215 -16.64 -0.14 -33.74
N ASP A 216 -17.54 -1.11 -33.58
CA ASP A 216 -17.82 -1.74 -32.29
C ASP A 216 -16.61 -2.52 -31.79
N LEU A 217 -15.91 -3.26 -32.66
CA LEU A 217 -14.70 -4.02 -32.31
C LEU A 217 -13.60 -3.10 -31.75
N LYS A 218 -13.34 -1.95 -32.41
CA LYS A 218 -12.36 -0.95 -31.93
C LYS A 218 -12.77 -0.36 -30.58
N ALA A 219 -14.05 -0.10 -30.37
CA ALA A 219 -14.57 0.36 -29.09
C ALA A 219 -14.36 -0.69 -27.98
N PHE A 220 -14.65 -1.96 -28.27
CA PHE A 220 -14.40 -3.05 -27.33
C PHE A 220 -12.91 -3.21 -27.02
N ALA A 221 -12.04 -3.18 -28.03
CA ALA A 221 -10.58 -3.25 -27.85
C ALA A 221 -10.05 -2.11 -26.97
N SER A 222 -10.56 -0.88 -27.15
CA SER A 222 -10.17 0.27 -26.31
C SER A 222 -10.58 0.08 -24.84
N MET A 223 -11.75 -0.52 -24.59
CA MET A 223 -12.23 -0.79 -23.24
C MET A 223 -11.48 -1.95 -22.59
N ASP A 224 -11.19 -2.99 -23.35
CA ASP A 224 -10.41 -4.15 -22.89
C ASP A 224 -8.97 -3.75 -22.55
N HIS A 225 -8.38 -2.83 -23.31
CA HIS A 225 -7.09 -2.23 -23.00
C HIS A 225 -7.13 -1.48 -21.65
N LEU A 226 -8.17 -0.69 -21.40
CA LEU A 226 -8.33 0.04 -20.12
C LEU A 226 -8.49 -0.92 -18.93
N ILE A 227 -9.28 -1.99 -19.10
CA ILE A 227 -9.46 -3.03 -18.08
C ILE A 227 -8.12 -3.72 -17.80
N THR A 228 -7.40 -4.11 -18.86
CA THR A 228 -6.08 -4.76 -18.75
C THR A 228 -5.07 -3.85 -18.06
N GLN A 229 -5.07 -2.56 -18.40
CA GLN A 229 -4.21 -1.57 -17.75
C GLN A 229 -4.56 -1.40 -16.26
N HIS A 230 -5.85 -1.34 -15.92
CA HIS A 230 -6.29 -1.25 -14.53
C HIS A 230 -5.85 -2.48 -13.71
N ILE A 231 -6.08 -3.69 -14.22
CA ILE A 231 -5.62 -4.94 -13.60
C ILE A 231 -4.10 -4.93 -13.43
N SER A 232 -3.36 -4.47 -14.46
CA SER A 232 -1.90 -4.38 -14.39
C SER A 232 -1.43 -3.41 -13.28
N ASN A 233 -2.11 -2.28 -13.11
CA ASN A 233 -1.80 -1.29 -12.09
C ASN A 233 -2.10 -1.81 -10.67
N GLU A 234 -3.21 -2.53 -10.50
CA GLU A 234 -3.55 -3.18 -9.22
C GLU A 234 -2.53 -4.26 -8.86
N LEU A 235 -2.09 -5.08 -9.82
CA LEU A 235 -1.05 -6.08 -9.59
C LEU A 235 0.28 -5.43 -9.17
N ILE A 236 0.66 -4.32 -9.81
CA ILE A 236 1.85 -3.55 -9.43
C ILE A 236 1.69 -2.98 -8.02
N LEU A 237 0.51 -2.46 -7.67
CA LEU A 237 0.22 -1.96 -6.32
C LEU A 237 0.33 -3.08 -5.27
N MET A 238 -0.20 -4.27 -5.55
CA MET A 238 -0.11 -5.43 -4.65
C MET A 238 1.34 -5.90 -4.47
N GLU A 239 2.13 -5.96 -5.56
CA GLU A 239 3.55 -6.33 -5.51
C GLU A 239 4.36 -5.30 -4.70
N MET A 240 4.15 -4.02 -4.99
CA MET A 240 4.70 -2.90 -4.24
C MET A 240 4.36 -3.04 -2.74
N GLN A 241 3.10 -3.27 -2.43
CA GLN A 241 2.58 -3.30 -1.07
C GLN A 241 3.20 -4.38 -0.21
N GLN A 242 3.40 -5.55 -0.80
CA GLN A 242 4.04 -6.66 -0.13
C GLN A 242 5.43 -6.28 0.43
N ASP A 243 6.20 -5.43 -0.26
CA ASP A 243 7.56 -5.08 0.15
C ASP A 243 7.62 -4.31 1.48
N TRP A 244 6.76 -3.31 1.69
CA TRP A 244 6.76 -2.56 2.95
C TRP A 244 5.93 -3.25 4.01
N ASP A 245 4.92 -4.04 3.64
CA ASP A 245 4.14 -4.83 4.59
C ASP A 245 5.01 -5.88 5.28
N GLU A 246 6.03 -6.44 4.60
CA GLU A 246 7.04 -7.28 5.25
C GLU A 246 7.76 -6.53 6.39
N LEU A 247 8.27 -5.32 6.15
CA LEU A 247 8.96 -4.52 7.17
C LEU A 247 8.02 -4.04 8.28
N LEU A 248 6.80 -3.67 7.91
CA LEU A 248 5.75 -3.28 8.85
C LEU A 248 5.44 -4.43 9.80
N THR A 249 5.39 -5.66 9.29
CA THR A 249 5.15 -6.87 10.08
C THR A 249 6.27 -7.13 11.11
N TYR A 250 7.52 -6.79 10.78
CA TYR A 250 8.65 -6.97 11.72
C TYR A 250 8.73 -5.95 12.85
N THR A 251 8.21 -4.74 12.65
CA THR A 251 8.26 -3.67 13.65
C THR A 251 7.61 -4.04 14.99
N PRO A 252 6.33 -4.49 15.05
CA PRO A 252 5.68 -4.84 16.31
C PRO A 252 6.39 -6.01 17.02
N TYR A 253 7.06 -6.90 16.28
CA TYR A 253 7.83 -7.97 16.87
C TYR A 253 9.03 -7.48 17.66
N PHE A 254 9.83 -6.61 17.06
CA PHE A 254 10.96 -6.00 17.75
C PHE A 254 10.51 -5.16 18.95
N LEU A 255 9.37 -4.47 18.84
CA LEU A 255 8.77 -3.76 19.97
C LEU A 255 8.41 -4.71 21.12
N VAL A 256 7.74 -5.83 20.86
CA VAL A 256 7.35 -6.79 21.89
C VAL A 256 8.57 -7.46 22.53
N TRP A 257 9.59 -7.81 21.74
CA TRP A 257 10.84 -8.37 22.27
C TRP A 257 11.66 -7.36 23.07
N GLY A 258 11.73 -6.11 22.62
CA GLY A 258 12.33 -5.02 23.38
C GLY A 258 11.62 -4.83 24.71
N LEU A 259 10.29 -4.76 24.70
CA LEU A 259 9.47 -4.62 25.91
C LEU A 259 9.66 -5.80 26.86
N ARG A 260 9.71 -7.02 26.33
CA ARG A 260 10.00 -8.23 27.11
C ARG A 260 11.36 -8.14 27.82
N SER A 261 12.41 -7.77 27.09
CA SER A 261 13.76 -7.61 27.65
C SER A 261 13.83 -6.48 28.67
N LEU A 262 13.13 -5.37 28.43
CA LEU A 262 13.07 -4.24 29.37
C LEU A 262 12.40 -4.63 30.68
N LEU A 263 11.24 -5.29 30.61
CA LEU A 263 10.53 -5.80 31.79
C LEU A 263 11.33 -6.86 32.54
N ASN A 264 12.10 -7.66 31.82
CA ASN A 264 13.05 -8.59 32.43
C ASN A 264 14.14 -7.84 33.22
N GLY A 265 14.68 -6.76 32.63
CA GLY A 265 15.57 -5.82 33.32
C GLY A 265 14.96 -5.29 34.62
N PHE A 266 13.71 -4.79 34.57
CA PHE A 266 13.01 -4.35 35.78
C PHE A 266 12.80 -5.48 36.80
N GLY A 267 12.60 -6.72 36.35
CA GLY A 267 12.57 -7.90 37.20
C GLY A 267 13.88 -8.11 37.95
N PHE A 268 15.02 -7.99 37.28
CA PHE A 268 16.35 -8.09 37.92
C PHE A 268 16.64 -6.92 38.85
N PHE A 269 16.22 -5.70 38.48
CA PHE A 269 16.31 -4.52 39.33
C PHE A 269 15.50 -4.68 40.63
N ALA A 270 14.26 -5.19 40.53
CA ALA A 270 13.43 -5.51 41.69
C ALA A 270 14.06 -6.59 42.58
N LEU A 271 14.70 -7.59 41.96
CA LEU A 271 15.44 -8.62 42.68
C LEU A 271 16.68 -8.03 43.38
N ALA A 272 17.36 -7.05 42.77
CA ALA A 272 18.52 -6.39 43.38
C ALA A 272 18.16 -5.64 44.67
N HIS A 273 17.01 -4.97 44.70
CA HIS A 273 16.51 -4.32 45.92
C HIS A 273 16.19 -5.29 47.06
N THR A 274 16.10 -6.61 46.82
CA THR A 274 15.96 -7.57 47.93
C THR A 274 17.21 -7.64 48.81
N TYR A 275 18.37 -7.25 48.30
CA TYR A 275 19.64 -7.19 49.04
C TYR A 275 19.74 -5.96 49.95
N GLU A 276 19.21 -4.82 49.51
CA GLU A 276 19.47 -3.52 50.14
C GLU A 276 18.74 -3.31 51.49
N ASN A 277 17.56 -3.91 51.67
CA ASN A 277 16.69 -3.53 52.79
C ASN A 277 15.98 -4.70 53.48
N SER A 278 16.32 -5.95 53.16
CA SER A 278 15.61 -7.15 53.67
C SER A 278 14.08 -7.10 53.46
N LYS A 279 13.59 -6.22 52.57
CA LYS A 279 12.15 -6.06 52.33
C LYS A 279 11.68 -7.20 51.42
N PRO A 280 10.66 -7.98 51.83
CA PRO A 280 10.18 -9.13 51.04
C PRO A 280 9.51 -8.74 49.72
N TYR A 281 9.18 -7.46 49.53
CA TYR A 281 8.46 -6.97 48.36
C TYR A 281 9.21 -7.13 47.03
N GLY A 282 10.55 -7.04 47.02
CA GLY A 282 11.32 -7.17 45.77
C GLY A 282 11.13 -8.53 45.09
N PHE A 283 10.96 -9.61 45.89
CA PHE A 283 10.69 -10.94 45.37
C PHE A 283 9.28 -11.05 44.75
N GLN A 284 8.27 -10.44 45.40
CA GLN A 284 6.89 -10.41 44.88
C GLN A 284 6.82 -9.63 43.57
N VAL A 285 7.49 -8.47 43.51
CA VAL A 285 7.58 -7.64 42.30
C VAL A 285 8.32 -8.37 41.18
N HIS A 286 9.39 -9.11 41.50
CA HIS A 286 10.08 -9.95 40.53
C HIS A 286 9.13 -10.99 39.91
N ILE A 287 8.41 -11.77 40.72
CA ILE A 287 7.43 -12.76 40.23
C ILE A 287 6.39 -12.10 39.33
N PHE A 288 5.88 -10.93 39.72
CA PHE A 288 4.94 -10.16 38.93
C PHE A 288 5.49 -9.84 37.52
N TYR A 289 6.72 -9.36 37.42
CA TYR A 289 7.38 -9.12 36.13
C TYR A 289 7.57 -10.41 35.32
N VAL A 290 7.94 -11.53 35.95
CA VAL A 290 8.06 -12.83 35.27
C VAL A 290 6.74 -13.27 34.64
N ILE A 291 5.62 -13.10 35.35
CA ILE A 291 4.28 -13.42 34.83
C ILE A 291 3.94 -12.54 33.63
N ILE A 292 4.20 -11.23 33.71
CA ILE A 292 3.96 -10.31 32.58
C ILE A 292 4.83 -10.67 31.38
N VAL A 293 6.12 -10.92 31.60
CA VAL A 293 7.08 -11.31 30.57
C VAL A 293 6.64 -12.62 29.89
N ALA A 294 6.14 -13.59 30.66
CA ALA A 294 5.58 -14.82 30.12
C ALA A 294 4.30 -14.59 29.31
N GLY A 295 3.40 -13.72 29.80
CA GLY A 295 2.19 -13.33 29.08
C GLY A 295 2.49 -12.63 27.75
N LEU A 296 3.45 -11.72 27.73
CA LEU A 296 3.96 -11.08 26.50
C LEU A 296 4.59 -12.11 25.55
N GLY A 297 5.26 -13.13 26.10
CA GLY A 297 5.73 -14.29 25.35
C GLY A 297 4.59 -14.98 24.58
N CYS A 298 3.49 -15.31 25.26
CA CYS A 298 2.30 -15.91 24.64
C CYS A 298 1.65 -15.01 23.57
N ILE A 299 1.60 -13.69 23.81
CA ILE A 299 1.09 -12.73 22.82
C ILE A 299 2.01 -12.72 21.58
N SER A 300 3.33 -12.72 21.78
CA SER A 300 4.32 -12.74 20.69
C SER A 300 4.21 -14.00 19.82
N GLU A 301 3.90 -15.16 20.42
CA GLU A 301 3.65 -16.40 19.70
C GLU A 301 2.43 -16.29 18.78
N ARG A 302 1.32 -15.75 19.28
CA ARG A 302 0.11 -15.55 18.48
C ARG A 302 0.33 -14.59 17.32
N LEU A 303 1.17 -13.58 17.51
CA LEU A 303 1.50 -12.65 16.43
C LEU A 303 2.38 -13.31 15.36
N MET A 304 3.29 -14.21 15.73
CA MET A 304 4.28 -14.79 14.82
C MET A 304 3.91 -16.11 14.15
N ALA A 305 2.82 -16.76 14.55
CA ALA A 305 2.41 -18.10 14.07
C ALA A 305 3.58 -19.11 14.07
N THR A 306 4.43 -19.07 15.08
CA THR A 306 5.66 -19.86 15.14
C THR A 306 5.44 -21.31 15.55
N ASN A 307 6.43 -22.14 15.25
CA ASN A 307 6.50 -23.51 15.76
C ASN A 307 6.45 -23.51 17.31
N THR A 308 5.45 -24.22 17.84
CA THR A 308 5.17 -24.38 19.28
C THR A 308 6.37 -24.96 20.04
N ILE A 309 7.19 -25.80 19.40
CA ILE A 309 8.38 -26.40 20.04
C ILE A 309 9.44 -25.34 20.36
N VAL A 310 9.70 -24.43 19.41
CA VAL A 310 10.70 -23.35 19.59
C VAL A 310 10.21 -22.37 20.65
N PHE A 311 8.92 -22.07 20.65
CA PHE A 311 8.32 -21.23 21.69
C PHE A 311 8.40 -21.88 23.08
N ALA A 312 8.07 -23.17 23.18
CA ALA A 312 8.12 -23.90 24.45
C ALA A 312 9.54 -23.97 25.02
N SER A 313 10.56 -24.15 24.17
CA SER A 313 11.96 -24.16 24.63
C SER A 313 12.41 -22.77 25.09
N GLU A 314 12.09 -21.71 24.33
CA GLU A 314 12.34 -20.32 24.71
C GLU A 314 11.73 -19.98 26.07
N MET A 315 10.45 -20.29 26.26
CA MET A 315 9.74 -20.07 27.52
C MET A 315 10.32 -20.89 28.68
N SER A 316 10.74 -22.12 28.41
CA SER A 316 11.38 -22.99 29.42
C SER A 316 12.71 -22.42 29.89
N PHE A 317 13.56 -21.93 28.98
CA PHE A 317 14.83 -21.30 29.34
C PHE A 317 14.62 -19.97 30.09
N LEU A 318 13.64 -19.18 29.67
CA LEU A 318 13.26 -17.95 30.36
C LEU A 318 12.86 -18.24 31.80
N ILE A 319 11.89 -19.14 32.01
CA ILE A 319 11.36 -19.48 33.35
C ILE A 319 12.46 -20.09 34.22
N LEU A 320 13.24 -21.03 33.67
CA LEU A 320 14.35 -21.66 34.39
C LEU A 320 15.38 -20.62 34.86
N GLY A 321 15.74 -19.67 33.99
CA GLY A 321 16.67 -18.60 34.33
C GLY A 321 16.16 -17.70 35.47
N GLN A 322 14.87 -17.35 35.46
CA GLN A 322 14.28 -16.55 36.53
C GLN A 322 14.23 -17.30 37.86
N ILE A 323 13.86 -18.58 37.84
CA ILE A 323 13.82 -19.43 39.04
C ILE A 323 15.21 -19.56 39.64
N LEU A 324 16.24 -19.80 38.82
CA LEU A 324 17.62 -19.90 39.28
C LEU A 324 18.13 -18.59 39.86
N CYS A 325 17.89 -17.45 39.21
CA CYS A 325 18.27 -16.12 39.74
C CYS A 325 17.58 -15.85 41.09
N SER A 326 16.29 -16.12 41.16
CA SER A 326 15.48 -16.00 42.38
C SER A 326 16.00 -16.90 43.51
N TYR A 327 16.36 -18.14 43.19
CA TYR A 327 16.90 -19.10 44.16
C TYR A 327 18.26 -18.67 44.69
N VAL A 328 19.17 -18.23 43.81
CA VAL A 328 20.49 -17.72 44.20
C VAL A 328 20.33 -16.49 45.11
N ALA A 329 19.48 -15.54 44.73
CA ALA A 329 19.23 -14.34 45.54
C ALA A 329 18.61 -14.67 46.90
N TRP A 330 17.66 -15.61 46.94
CA TRP A 330 17.08 -16.09 48.18
C TRP A 330 18.12 -16.76 49.08
N ARG A 331 19.01 -17.58 48.51
CA ARG A 331 20.02 -18.32 49.27
C ARG A 331 21.11 -17.41 49.82
N ASP A 332 21.59 -16.47 49.01
CA ASP A 332 22.57 -15.45 49.43
C ASP A 332 22.03 -14.65 50.62
N ARG A 333 20.74 -14.29 50.59
CA ARG A 333 20.07 -13.58 51.69
C ARG A 333 20.07 -14.36 53.03
N HIS A 334 20.05 -15.69 52.99
CA HIS A 334 20.02 -16.53 54.21
C HIS A 334 21.44 -16.87 54.72
N GLY A 335 22.49 -16.24 54.20
CA GLY A 335 23.86 -16.38 54.72
C GLY A 335 24.49 -17.75 54.43
N ALA A 336 23.95 -18.54 53.52
CA ALA A 336 24.53 -19.82 53.13
C ALA A 336 25.66 -19.61 52.12
N VAL A 337 26.86 -19.24 52.59
CA VAL A 337 28.07 -18.85 51.81
C VAL A 337 28.72 -20.01 51.02
N ALA A 338 27.97 -21.04 50.61
CA ALA A 338 28.55 -22.07 49.74
C ALA A 338 28.84 -21.49 48.34
N HIS A 339 29.85 -22.00 47.65
CA HIS A 339 30.20 -21.56 46.29
C HIS A 339 29.07 -21.88 45.28
N HIS A 340 28.15 -20.95 45.03
CA HIS A 340 27.07 -21.09 44.03
C HIS A 340 27.44 -20.64 42.62
N ASN A 341 28.73 -20.48 42.33
CA ASN A 341 29.22 -20.03 41.02
C ASN A 341 28.63 -20.86 39.86
N GLY A 342 28.45 -22.18 40.07
CA GLY A 342 27.80 -23.05 39.09
C GLY A 342 26.34 -22.68 38.79
N LEU A 343 25.53 -22.32 39.80
CA LEU A 343 24.14 -21.91 39.59
C LEU A 343 24.04 -20.54 38.90
N ILE A 344 24.92 -19.62 39.27
CA ILE A 344 25.04 -18.30 38.62
C ILE A 344 25.38 -18.48 37.14
N LEU A 345 26.33 -19.36 36.82
CA LEU A 345 26.71 -19.68 35.45
C LEU A 345 25.54 -20.27 34.65
N ILE A 346 24.79 -21.21 35.25
CA ILE A 346 23.60 -21.81 34.60
C ILE A 346 22.52 -20.74 34.36
N ALA A 347 22.31 -19.82 35.31
CA ALA A 347 21.35 -18.73 35.16
C ALA A 347 21.74 -17.77 34.02
N LEU A 348 23.00 -17.34 33.97
CA LEU A 348 23.53 -16.50 32.88
C LEU A 348 23.42 -17.21 31.53
N PHE A 349 23.83 -18.49 31.48
CA PHE A 349 23.74 -19.31 30.28
C PHE A 349 22.30 -19.46 29.79
N SER A 350 21.34 -19.68 30.69
CA SER A 350 19.92 -19.79 30.32
C SER A 350 19.36 -18.50 29.70
N GLN A 351 19.78 -17.32 30.18
CA GLN A 351 19.36 -16.03 29.62
C GLN A 351 20.00 -15.75 28.25
N LEU A 352 21.28 -16.12 28.10
CA LEU A 352 21.97 -16.07 26.81
C LEU A 352 21.28 -17.01 25.80
N LEU A 353 21.00 -18.25 26.20
CA LEU A 353 20.36 -19.25 25.35
C LEU A 353 18.94 -18.81 24.96
N ASN A 354 18.16 -18.26 25.89
CA ASN A 354 16.86 -17.65 25.60
C ASN A 354 16.98 -16.54 24.54
N SER A 355 17.97 -15.65 24.68
CA SER A 355 18.23 -14.60 23.68
C SER A 355 18.66 -15.18 22.33
N MET A 356 19.51 -16.21 22.31
CA MET A 356 19.93 -16.88 21.08
C MET A 356 18.78 -17.60 20.38
N VAL A 357 17.91 -18.30 21.12
CA VAL A 357 16.73 -18.99 20.57
C VAL A 357 15.75 -18.00 19.98
N ALA A 358 15.49 -16.86 20.67
CA ALA A 358 14.65 -15.79 20.14
C ALA A 358 15.19 -15.23 18.80
N HIS A 359 16.49 -15.01 18.72
CA HIS A 359 17.14 -14.59 17.47
C HIS A 359 17.10 -15.66 16.38
N PHE A 360 17.35 -16.92 16.71
CA PHE A 360 17.27 -18.02 15.75
C PHE A 360 15.85 -18.15 15.19
N ARG A 361 14.84 -18.03 16.05
CA ARG A 361 13.42 -18.02 15.67
C ARG A 361 13.10 -16.88 14.71
N PHE A 362 13.60 -15.67 14.97
CA PHE A 362 13.48 -14.54 14.03
C PHE A 362 14.01 -14.88 12.64
N VAL A 363 15.22 -15.42 12.59
CA VAL A 363 15.94 -15.71 11.34
C VAL A 363 15.24 -16.82 10.57
N TYR A 364 14.80 -17.86 11.27
CA TYR A 364 14.05 -18.95 10.69
C TYR A 364 12.76 -18.45 10.05
N ASN A 365 11.96 -17.66 10.77
CA ASN A 365 10.73 -17.06 10.26
C ASN A 365 11.00 -16.16 9.05
N ALA A 366 12.04 -15.33 9.09
CA ALA A 366 12.40 -14.45 7.99
C ALA A 366 12.82 -15.23 6.73
N GLN A 367 13.48 -16.38 6.90
CA GLN A 367 13.83 -17.27 5.80
C GLN A 367 12.62 -18.02 5.26
N GLU A 368 11.72 -18.48 6.12
CA GLU A 368 10.49 -19.17 5.73
C GLU A 368 9.55 -18.24 4.94
N LEU A 369 9.38 -17.00 5.41
CA LEU A 369 8.62 -15.96 4.71
C LEU A 369 9.20 -15.72 3.30
N LYS A 370 10.53 -15.61 3.19
CA LYS A 370 11.22 -15.48 1.91
C LYS A 370 10.98 -16.69 1.00
N ARG A 371 10.97 -17.91 1.55
CA ARG A 371 10.72 -19.13 0.77
C ARG A 371 9.29 -19.18 0.23
N ALA A 372 8.32 -18.79 1.05
CA ALA A 372 6.91 -18.72 0.66
C ALA A 372 6.72 -17.79 -0.54
N PHE A 373 7.39 -16.64 -0.55
CA PHE A 373 7.33 -15.70 -1.68
C PHE A 373 8.16 -16.11 -2.90
N SER A 374 9.25 -16.87 -2.71
CA SER A 374 10.15 -17.25 -3.81
C SER A 374 9.67 -18.40 -4.69
N LYS A 375 8.51 -19.00 -4.40
CA LYS A 375 7.90 -20.05 -5.25
C LYS A 375 6.70 -19.49 -6.03
N PRO A 376 6.91 -18.62 -7.04
CA PRO A 376 5.85 -18.24 -7.95
C PRO A 376 5.58 -19.41 -8.90
N GLY A 377 4.36 -19.95 -8.88
CA GLY A 377 3.88 -20.78 -9.99
C GLY A 377 3.97 -22.30 -9.84
N GLN A 378 4.07 -22.84 -8.63
CA GLN A 378 3.55 -24.19 -8.43
C GLN A 378 2.05 -24.03 -8.13
N PRO A 379 1.13 -24.29 -9.09
CA PRO A 379 -0.29 -24.27 -8.80
C PRO A 379 -0.51 -25.20 -7.62
N ASP A 380 -0.94 -24.62 -6.50
CA ASP A 380 -1.03 -25.33 -5.24
C ASP A 380 -1.89 -26.58 -5.44
N SER A 381 -1.29 -27.76 -5.29
CA SER A 381 -2.00 -28.88 -4.70
C SER A 381 -2.74 -28.29 -3.49
N PRO A 382 -4.08 -28.43 -3.41
CA PRO A 382 -4.92 -27.62 -2.55
C PRO A 382 -4.28 -27.53 -1.18
N LEU A 383 -3.74 -26.34 -0.89
CA LEU A 383 -3.18 -25.98 0.40
C LEU A 383 -4.27 -26.28 1.40
N ARG A 384 -4.14 -27.43 2.08
CA ARG A 384 -5.00 -27.86 3.15
C ARG A 384 -5.00 -26.68 4.13
N PRO A 385 -6.11 -25.94 4.30
CA PRO A 385 -6.12 -24.81 5.19
C PRO A 385 -5.70 -25.32 6.56
N SER A 386 -4.66 -24.70 7.13
CA SER A 386 -4.26 -24.96 8.50
C SER A 386 -5.53 -24.95 9.38
N PRO A 387 -5.83 -26.01 10.14
CA PRO A 387 -7.14 -26.23 10.76
C PRO A 387 -7.46 -25.30 11.95
N LEU A 388 -6.87 -24.10 12.00
CA LEU A 388 -6.94 -23.20 13.16
C LEU A 388 -7.57 -21.83 12.89
N ARG A 389 -8.22 -21.62 11.74
CA ARG A 389 -9.02 -20.40 11.48
C ARG A 389 -10.50 -20.70 11.21
N ARG A 390 -11.04 -21.69 11.90
CA ARG A 390 -12.47 -21.97 11.99
C ARG A 390 -12.87 -21.90 13.45
N ASP A 391 -12.91 -20.70 14.02
CA ASP A 391 -13.78 -20.41 15.15
C ASP A 391 -14.01 -18.90 15.32
N ARG A 392 -15.30 -18.56 15.37
CA ARG A 392 -15.92 -17.25 15.71
C ARG A 392 -15.79 -16.13 14.70
N ALA A 393 -16.58 -16.26 13.63
CA ALA A 393 -17.41 -15.15 13.20
C ALA A 393 -18.30 -14.74 14.39
N MET A 394 -18.04 -13.55 14.94
CA MET A 394 -19.03 -12.85 15.75
C MET A 394 -20.16 -12.48 14.80
N SER A 395 -21.31 -13.12 14.99
CA SER A 395 -22.58 -12.72 14.41
C SER A 395 -22.93 -11.31 14.91
N SER A 396 -22.84 -10.33 14.03
CA SER A 396 -23.66 -9.13 14.13
C SER A 396 -24.51 -9.06 12.87
N ASP A 397 -25.73 -9.57 13.01
CA ASP A 397 -26.82 -9.31 12.08
C ASP A 397 -27.03 -7.80 11.95
N SER A 398 -27.01 -7.27 10.72
CA SER A 398 -28.00 -6.31 10.23
C SER A 398 -27.71 -5.87 8.79
N VAL A 399 -28.53 -6.40 7.88
CA VAL A 399 -29.29 -5.70 6.83
C VAL A 399 -28.62 -4.52 6.13
N ALA A 400 -28.20 -4.72 4.87
CA ALA A 400 -28.79 -4.05 3.71
C ALA A 400 -28.26 -4.66 2.40
N SER A 401 -29.20 -4.96 1.51
CA SER A 401 -29.03 -5.53 0.17
C SER A 401 -28.19 -4.64 -0.74
N THR A 402 -27.21 -5.23 -1.43
CA THR A 402 -26.75 -4.74 -2.73
C THR A 402 -26.43 -5.95 -3.61
N GLU A 403 -26.77 -5.81 -4.88
CA GLU A 403 -27.12 -6.88 -5.82
C GLU A 403 -25.99 -7.86 -6.15
N ASP A 404 -26.41 -9.12 -6.31
CA ASP A 404 -25.66 -10.24 -6.83
C ASP A 404 -25.13 -9.94 -8.24
N TRP A 405 -23.84 -9.58 -8.32
CA TRP A 405 -23.04 -9.84 -9.52
C TRP A 405 -22.62 -11.30 -9.46
N THR A 406 -23.35 -12.15 -10.17
CA THR A 406 -23.17 -13.59 -10.18
C THR A 406 -21.78 -13.97 -10.72
N LEU A 407 -21.09 -14.81 -9.93
CA LEU A 407 -19.79 -15.44 -10.20
C LEU A 407 -19.70 -16.19 -11.56
N GLU A 408 -20.83 -16.45 -12.23
CA GLU A 408 -20.88 -17.08 -13.55
C GLU A 408 -20.23 -16.23 -14.66
N SER A 409 -20.14 -14.91 -14.48
CA SER A 409 -19.51 -14.03 -15.47
C SER A 409 -17.97 -14.04 -15.43
N LEU A 410 -17.35 -14.62 -14.40
CA LEU A 410 -15.88 -14.76 -14.30
C LEU A 410 -15.33 -16.09 -14.83
N GLU A 411 -16.15 -17.13 -15.01
CA GLU A 411 -15.69 -18.45 -15.48
C GLU A 411 -15.48 -18.53 -17.01
N LEU A 412 -15.99 -17.57 -17.79
CA LEU A 412 -15.80 -17.50 -19.24
C LEU A 412 -14.59 -16.66 -19.69
N ALA A 413 -13.97 -15.91 -18.76
CA ALA A 413 -12.79 -15.08 -19.05
C ALA A 413 -11.54 -15.85 -19.54
N PRO A 414 -11.18 -17.06 -19.04
CA PRO A 414 -9.89 -17.66 -19.37
C PRO A 414 -9.82 -18.29 -20.77
N GLU A 415 -10.94 -18.58 -21.43
CA GLU A 415 -10.94 -19.10 -22.81
C GLU A 415 -10.95 -17.98 -23.87
N VAL A 416 -11.66 -16.88 -23.61
CA VAL A 416 -11.65 -15.69 -24.48
C VAL A 416 -10.29 -14.98 -24.42
N LEU A 417 -9.65 -14.92 -23.24
CA LEU A 417 -8.28 -14.41 -23.11
C LEU A 417 -7.26 -15.23 -23.93
N LYS A 418 -7.43 -16.54 -24.07
CA LYS A 418 -6.48 -17.41 -24.79
C LYS A 418 -6.55 -17.25 -26.32
N MET A 419 -7.70 -16.87 -26.87
CA MET A 419 -7.85 -16.68 -28.32
C MET A 419 -7.50 -15.27 -28.78
N VAL A 420 -7.66 -14.25 -27.91
CA VAL A 420 -7.35 -12.86 -28.26
C VAL A 420 -5.89 -12.49 -27.95
N SER A 421 -5.22 -13.17 -26.99
CA SER A 421 -3.89 -12.74 -26.52
C SER A 421 -2.70 -13.07 -27.43
N GLN A 422 -2.85 -13.84 -28.51
CA GLN A 422 -1.67 -14.35 -29.23
C GLN A 422 -1.37 -13.63 -30.56
N GLU A 423 -2.36 -13.03 -31.22
CA GLU A 423 -2.18 -12.41 -32.55
C GLU A 423 -2.12 -10.87 -32.53
N GLU A 424 -2.87 -10.19 -31.66
CA GLU A 424 -2.83 -8.71 -31.56
C GLU A 424 -1.72 -8.18 -30.64
N LEU A 425 -1.30 -8.96 -29.64
CA LEU A 425 -0.22 -8.60 -28.71
C LEU A 425 1.16 -8.50 -29.40
N LEU A 426 1.34 -9.14 -30.56
CA LEU A 426 2.59 -9.08 -31.33
C LEU A 426 2.71 -7.85 -32.25
N SER A 427 1.62 -7.17 -32.58
CA SER A 427 1.64 -6.05 -33.54
C SER A 427 1.55 -4.66 -32.90
N HIS A 428 0.91 -4.51 -31.73
CA HIS A 428 0.86 -3.25 -30.96
C HIS A 428 1.74 -3.22 -29.71
N GLY A 429 2.35 -4.35 -29.32
CA GLY A 429 3.20 -4.43 -28.12
C GLY A 429 4.56 -3.70 -28.22
N ARG A 430 4.97 -3.20 -29.40
CA ARG A 430 6.33 -2.68 -29.61
C ARG A 430 6.59 -1.31 -28.98
N ASP A 431 5.59 -0.42 -28.95
CA ASP A 431 5.76 0.92 -28.37
C ASP A 431 5.46 0.93 -26.86
N PHE A 432 4.55 0.07 -26.39
CA PHE A 432 4.31 -0.12 -24.96
C PHE A 432 5.45 -0.86 -24.26
N SER A 433 6.14 -1.79 -24.95
CA SER A 433 7.33 -2.45 -24.40
C SER A 433 8.37 -1.42 -23.97
N HIS A 434 8.54 -0.34 -24.72
CA HIS A 434 9.63 0.59 -24.44
C HIS A 434 9.42 1.38 -23.12
N SER A 435 8.18 1.70 -22.77
CA SER A 435 7.84 2.35 -21.47
C SER A 435 7.83 1.34 -20.32
N GLN A 436 7.27 0.14 -20.56
CA GLN A 436 7.30 -0.97 -19.60
C GLN A 436 8.73 -1.45 -19.32
N ASP A 437 9.64 -1.35 -20.30
CA ASP A 437 11.05 -1.71 -20.19
C ASP A 437 11.82 -0.70 -19.36
N VAL A 438 11.54 0.60 -19.48
CA VAL A 438 12.18 1.62 -18.63
C VAL A 438 11.72 1.48 -17.18
N LEU A 439 10.43 1.23 -16.96
CA LEU A 439 9.89 0.90 -15.64
C LEU A 439 10.53 -0.38 -15.11
N SER A 440 10.51 -1.48 -15.86
CA SER A 440 11.08 -2.77 -15.43
C SER A 440 12.58 -2.69 -15.15
N VAL A 441 13.34 -1.87 -15.89
CA VAL A 441 14.76 -1.61 -15.65
C VAL A 441 14.98 -0.79 -14.39
N ARG A 442 14.23 0.30 -14.18
CA ARG A 442 14.29 1.09 -12.93
C ARG A 442 13.88 0.25 -11.73
N TRP A 443 12.87 -0.59 -11.89
CA TRP A 443 12.42 -1.57 -10.92
C TRP A 443 13.47 -2.62 -10.61
N ARG A 444 14.18 -3.14 -11.61
CA ARG A 444 15.30 -4.07 -11.42
C ARG A 444 16.47 -3.42 -10.67
N HIS A 445 16.67 -2.11 -10.83
CA HIS A 445 17.64 -1.35 -10.05
C HIS A 445 17.16 -1.10 -8.61
N LEU A 446 15.89 -0.75 -8.40
CA LEU A 446 15.31 -0.57 -7.08
C LEU A 446 15.23 -1.88 -6.30
N SER A 447 14.90 -2.98 -6.95
CA SER A 447 14.89 -4.30 -6.34
C SER A 447 16.30 -4.75 -5.95
N LYS A 448 17.34 -4.42 -6.73
CA LYS A 448 18.74 -4.63 -6.34
C LYS A 448 19.11 -3.82 -5.10
N ILE A 449 18.81 -2.51 -5.09
CA ILE A 449 19.05 -1.66 -3.91
C ILE A 449 18.27 -2.17 -2.69
N ARG A 450 17.02 -2.64 -2.89
CA ARG A 450 16.16 -3.25 -1.87
C ARG A 450 16.74 -4.55 -1.33
N VAL A 451 17.26 -5.43 -2.18
CA VAL A 451 17.97 -6.65 -1.76
C VAL A 451 19.22 -6.28 -0.98
N HIS A 452 19.96 -5.24 -1.38
CA HIS A 452 21.12 -4.76 -0.64
C HIS A 452 20.76 -4.11 0.69
N LEU A 453 19.66 -3.34 0.77
CA LEU A 453 19.18 -2.74 2.01
C LEU A 453 18.66 -3.81 2.96
N ARG A 454 17.88 -4.78 2.46
CA ARG A 454 17.43 -5.95 3.23
C ARG A 454 18.61 -6.76 3.72
N ARG A 455 19.59 -7.03 2.85
CA ARG A 455 20.85 -7.68 3.24
C ARG A 455 21.60 -6.83 4.26
N PHE A 456 21.65 -5.51 4.12
CA PHE A 456 22.35 -4.63 5.05
C PHE A 456 21.66 -4.56 6.42
N CYS A 457 20.32 -4.46 6.48
CA CYS A 457 19.60 -4.52 7.75
C CYS A 457 19.74 -5.89 8.42
N ILE A 458 19.73 -6.98 7.62
CA ILE A 458 19.97 -8.34 8.13
C ILE A 458 21.43 -8.47 8.59
N PHE A 459 22.41 -8.30 7.71
CA PHE A 459 23.85 -8.46 8.00
C PHE A 459 24.39 -7.42 8.98
N GLY A 460 23.97 -6.17 8.88
CA GLY A 460 24.32 -5.10 9.82
C GLY A 460 23.72 -5.37 11.20
N GLY A 461 22.44 -5.77 11.26
CA GLY A 461 21.83 -6.26 12.49
C GLY A 461 22.60 -7.45 13.07
N TRP A 462 22.94 -8.45 12.23
CA TRP A 462 23.75 -9.60 12.63
C TRP A 462 25.14 -9.21 13.13
N ALA A 463 25.83 -8.29 12.46
CA ALA A 463 27.15 -7.85 12.87
C ALA A 463 27.10 -7.19 14.24
N VAL A 464 26.11 -6.32 14.47
CA VAL A 464 25.87 -5.68 15.78
C VAL A 464 25.52 -6.72 16.84
N ILE A 465 24.63 -7.68 16.54
CA ILE A 465 24.23 -8.73 17.49
C ILE A 465 25.39 -9.67 17.80
N VAL A 466 26.16 -10.10 16.81
CA VAL A 466 27.33 -10.96 17.00
C VAL A 466 28.40 -10.24 17.81
N ALA A 467 28.72 -8.98 17.46
CA ALA A 467 29.64 -8.17 18.24
C ALA A 467 29.16 -8.03 19.69
N TRP A 468 27.87 -7.77 19.89
CA TRP A 468 27.27 -7.67 21.23
C TRP A 468 27.31 -8.98 22.00
N LEU A 469 27.01 -10.13 21.37
CA LEU A 469 27.10 -11.45 21.99
C LEU A 469 28.55 -11.82 22.33
N VAL A 470 29.51 -11.47 21.48
CA VAL A 470 30.94 -11.68 21.75
C VAL A 470 31.40 -10.83 22.93
N ILE A 471 31.03 -9.55 22.97
CA ILE A 471 31.35 -8.66 24.10
C ILE A 471 30.71 -9.16 25.39
N SER A 472 29.42 -9.52 25.34
CA SER A 472 28.68 -10.03 26.50
C SER A 472 29.24 -11.37 26.98
N GLY A 473 29.60 -12.26 26.06
CA GLY A 473 30.25 -13.54 26.36
C GLY A 473 31.63 -13.35 26.98
N TRP A 474 32.43 -12.42 26.46
CA TRP A 474 33.74 -12.07 27.02
C TRP A 474 33.63 -11.45 28.43
N GLN A 475 32.70 -10.53 28.65
CA GLN A 475 32.43 -9.95 29.98
C GLN A 475 31.97 -11.03 30.96
N THR A 476 31.09 -11.94 30.52
CA THR A 476 30.63 -13.06 31.36
C THR A 476 31.78 -14.02 31.68
N TRP A 477 32.62 -14.33 30.69
CA TRP A 477 33.78 -15.21 30.87
C TRP A 477 34.78 -14.64 31.89
N THR A 478 35.12 -13.36 31.76
CA THR A 478 36.04 -12.69 32.69
C THR A 478 35.49 -12.63 34.12
N LEU A 479 34.18 -12.44 34.30
CA LEU A 479 33.54 -12.52 35.62
C LEU A 479 33.57 -13.93 36.24
N CYS A 480 33.53 -14.98 35.42
CA CYS A 480 33.46 -16.36 35.91
C CYS A 480 34.81 -17.02 36.18
N PHE A 481 35.88 -16.60 35.50
CA PHE A 481 37.17 -17.34 35.50
C PHE A 481 38.37 -16.54 36.01
N ASP A 482 38.24 -15.24 36.25
CA ASP A 482 39.36 -14.42 36.73
C ASP A 482 39.41 -14.43 38.28
N ASP A 483 39.86 -15.56 38.84
CA ASP A 483 39.92 -15.85 40.30
C ASP A 483 40.87 -14.93 41.11
N GLY A 484 41.51 -13.93 40.49
CA GLY A 484 42.65 -13.22 41.08
C GLY A 484 42.47 -11.74 41.41
N ARG A 485 41.43 -11.06 40.94
CA ARG A 485 41.26 -9.61 41.15
C ARG A 485 39.80 -9.25 41.38
N PRO A 486 39.47 -8.34 42.33
CA PRO A 486 38.10 -7.92 42.55
C PRO A 486 37.54 -7.27 41.28
N PRO A 487 36.54 -7.88 40.62
CA PRO A 487 36.04 -7.48 39.29
C PRO A 487 35.46 -6.05 39.27
N VAL A 488 35.05 -5.56 40.44
CA VAL A 488 34.50 -4.21 40.66
C VAL A 488 35.44 -3.10 40.17
N GLN A 489 36.76 -3.27 40.28
CA GLN A 489 37.71 -2.23 39.82
C GLN A 489 37.87 -2.17 38.30
N ALA A 490 37.73 -3.30 37.59
CA ALA A 490 37.84 -3.33 36.14
C ALA A 490 36.57 -2.77 35.48
N LEU A 491 35.40 -3.14 35.99
CA LEU A 491 34.12 -2.63 35.51
C LEU A 491 33.96 -1.12 35.80
N ARG A 492 34.40 -0.64 36.98
CA ARG A 492 34.44 0.80 37.29
C ARG A 492 35.35 1.59 36.35
N ARG A 493 36.49 1.03 35.93
CA ARG A 493 37.37 1.70 34.95
C ARG A 493 36.75 1.75 33.56
N ALA A 494 36.07 0.68 33.14
CA ALA A 494 35.34 0.68 31.87
C ALA A 494 34.13 1.64 31.88
N GLN A 495 33.36 1.67 32.98
CA GLN A 495 32.23 2.58 33.15
C GLN A 495 32.66 4.04 33.33
N ALA A 496 33.75 4.33 34.05
CA ALA A 496 34.27 5.70 34.19
C ALA A 496 34.66 6.29 32.83
N VAL A 497 35.29 5.49 31.96
CA VAL A 497 35.61 5.91 30.58
C VAL A 497 34.34 6.12 29.75
N GLN A 498 33.30 5.31 29.94
CA GLN A 498 32.07 5.37 29.15
C GLN A 498 31.11 6.50 29.59
N VAL A 499 31.13 6.92 30.86
CA VAL A 499 30.34 8.06 31.37
C VAL A 499 30.86 9.39 30.83
N ASP A 500 32.17 9.55 30.70
CA ASP A 500 32.77 10.76 30.12
C ASP A 500 32.41 10.90 28.63
N ASP A 501 32.35 9.78 27.88
CA ASP A 501 31.91 9.76 26.48
C ASP A 501 30.39 9.93 26.32
N LEU A 502 29.57 9.43 27.25
CA LEU A 502 28.11 9.63 27.21
C LEU A 502 27.72 11.07 27.56
N GLN A 503 28.47 11.77 28.42
CA GLN A 503 28.27 13.21 28.64
C GLN A 503 28.55 14.01 27.35
N LEU A 504 29.50 13.58 26.52
CA LEU A 504 29.77 14.16 25.21
C LEU A 504 28.58 13.99 24.24
N VAL A 505 27.96 12.80 24.24
CA VAL A 505 26.77 12.52 23.41
C VAL A 505 25.53 13.26 23.95
N THR A 506 25.40 13.40 25.26
CA THR A 506 24.29 14.16 25.89
C THR A 506 24.45 15.67 25.61
N LEU A 507 25.68 16.19 25.61
CA LEU A 507 26.00 17.56 25.17
C LEU A 507 25.80 17.78 23.66
N MET A 508 25.94 16.75 22.82
CA MET A 508 25.59 16.85 21.39
C MET A 508 24.08 16.83 21.13
N VAL A 509 23.27 16.31 22.06
CA VAL A 509 21.80 16.32 21.98
C VAL A 509 21.22 17.61 22.55
N GLU A 510 21.95 18.32 23.43
CA GLU A 510 21.69 19.73 23.77
C GLU A 510 22.21 20.68 22.67
N MET A 511 21.68 20.55 21.44
CA MET A 511 21.74 21.69 20.53
C MET A 511 20.75 22.77 21.02
N PRO A 512 21.15 24.05 21.05
CA PRO A 512 20.23 25.12 21.42
C PRO A 512 19.11 25.15 20.39
N ALA A 513 17.87 24.96 20.85
CA ALA A 513 16.66 25.36 20.14
C ALA A 513 16.64 26.89 20.03
N ALA A 514 17.53 27.45 19.21
CA ALA A 514 17.56 28.85 18.83
C ALA A 514 17.25 28.94 17.34
N GLY A 515 16.01 29.34 17.03
CA GLY A 515 15.68 29.94 15.74
C GLY A 515 15.04 29.02 14.71
N CYS A 516 13.80 28.58 14.97
CA CYS A 516 12.78 28.47 13.92
C CYS A 516 11.40 28.55 14.57
N ALA A 517 10.93 29.78 14.77
CA ALA A 517 9.53 30.05 15.05
C ALA A 517 8.70 29.70 13.81
N GLY A 518 7.94 28.62 13.92
CA GLY A 518 6.93 28.21 12.96
C GLY A 518 5.86 27.44 13.73
N SER A 519 4.84 28.16 14.19
CA SER A 519 3.73 27.69 15.00
C SER A 519 3.05 26.43 14.47
N ALA A 520 2.91 25.42 15.33
CA ALA A 520 1.82 24.45 15.26
C ALA A 520 1.47 23.98 16.69
N THR A 521 0.85 24.88 17.45
CA THR A 521 0.20 24.55 18.73
C THR A 521 -1.05 23.72 18.44
N PHE A 522 -0.95 22.39 18.56
CA PHE A 522 -2.13 21.52 18.58
C PHE A 522 -2.84 21.66 19.93
N LEU A 523 -3.77 22.62 20.00
CA LEU A 523 -4.75 22.74 21.07
C LEU A 523 -5.86 21.72 20.83
N LEU A 524 -5.93 20.70 21.69
CA LEU A 524 -7.07 19.81 21.84
C LEU A 524 -8.27 20.62 22.36
N ALA A 525 -9.11 21.12 21.44
CA ALA A 525 -10.41 21.67 21.76
C ALA A 525 -11.48 20.58 21.64
N ALA A 526 -12.11 20.22 22.76
CA ALA A 526 -13.33 19.42 22.80
C ALA A 526 -14.54 20.30 22.41
N PRO A 527 -15.55 19.79 21.68
CA PRO A 527 -16.72 20.58 21.32
C PRO A 527 -17.76 20.54 22.45
N ALA A 528 -18.07 21.69 23.03
CA ALA A 528 -19.25 21.89 23.87
C ALA A 528 -20.33 22.59 23.04
N GLY A 529 -21.48 21.93 22.87
CA GLY A 529 -22.67 22.49 22.21
C GLY A 529 -23.35 23.57 23.06
N PRO A 530 -24.24 24.39 22.46
CA PRO A 530 -24.76 25.59 23.10
C PRO A 530 -26.03 25.27 23.90
N ALA A 531 -26.08 25.76 25.14
CA ALA A 531 -27.34 25.91 25.88
C ALA A 531 -27.39 27.27 26.58
N ALA A 532 -28.55 27.88 26.45
CA ALA A 532 -28.91 29.25 26.77
C ALA A 532 -28.75 29.67 28.25
N GLY A 533 -28.27 30.90 28.44
CA GLY A 533 -28.95 31.98 29.17
C GLY A 533 -29.37 31.80 30.63
N CYS A 534 -28.69 32.51 31.55
CA CYS A 534 -29.25 33.59 32.39
C CYS A 534 -28.19 34.11 33.40
N PRO A 535 -28.22 35.40 33.79
CA PRO A 535 -27.27 35.99 34.72
C PRO A 535 -27.85 36.10 36.15
N GLY A 536 -27.01 36.00 37.18
CA GLY A 536 -27.41 36.44 38.52
C GLY A 536 -26.57 35.97 39.70
N HIS A 537 -25.94 36.95 40.35
CA HIS A 537 -25.67 37.04 41.80
C HIS A 537 -24.50 36.25 42.45
N LEU A 538 -23.47 37.03 42.83
CA LEU A 538 -23.02 37.28 44.22
C LEU A 538 -22.89 36.07 45.18
N ARG A 539 -21.65 35.72 45.56
CA ARG A 539 -21.12 36.00 46.92
C ARG A 539 -19.67 35.54 47.13
N ARG A 540 -18.96 36.40 47.85
CA ARG A 540 -17.68 36.22 48.55
C ARG A 540 -17.55 34.88 49.29
N ARG A 541 -16.34 34.30 49.27
CA ARG A 541 -15.60 33.97 50.50
C ARG A 541 -14.10 33.85 50.23
N ALA A 542 -13.36 34.65 50.98
CA ALA A 542 -11.92 34.56 51.16
C ALA A 542 -11.57 33.35 52.02
N LEU A 543 -10.37 32.80 51.83
CA LEU A 543 -9.50 32.28 52.89
C LEU A 543 -8.07 32.15 52.35
N CYS A 544 -7.15 32.85 53.02
CA CYS A 544 -5.68 32.74 52.92
C CYS A 544 -5.24 31.29 53.22
N GLY A 545 -4.34 30.68 52.44
CA GLY A 545 -2.87 30.74 52.59
C GLY A 545 -2.34 29.47 53.31
N PRO A 546 -1.02 29.17 53.35
CA PRO A 546 0.12 29.70 52.62
C PRO A 546 0.98 28.63 51.91
N ALA A 547 2.06 29.11 51.29
CA ALA A 547 3.10 28.41 50.55
C ALA A 547 4.15 27.68 51.42
N ALA A 548 5.02 26.94 50.72
CA ALA A 548 6.30 26.31 51.08
C ALA A 548 6.23 24.88 51.67
N VAL A 549 6.58 23.86 50.86
CA VAL A 549 7.95 23.34 50.59
C VAL A 549 7.97 22.78 49.18
#